data_AF-A0A095V258-F1
#
_entry.id   AF-A0A095V258-F1
#
_cell.length_a   1.000
_cell.length_b   1.000
_cell.length_c   1.000
_cell.angle_alpha   90.00
_cell.angle_beta   90.00
_cell.angle_gamma   90.00
#
_symmetry.space_group_name_H-M   'P 1'
#
loop_
_entity.id
_entity.type
_entity.pdbx_description
1 polymer ?
#
loop_
_entity_poly.entity_id
_entity_poly.type
_entity_poly.pdbx_seq_one_letter_code
_entity_poly.pdbx_strand_id
1 'polypeptide(L)'
;MPILELTSRERSDLRSAAHPLRPVVLIGDNGLTDAVLKEIDLALTSHGLIKVRAGGDDREAREAMLSTICDTLSCAPVHHLGKILILFRPLAGNIKPAPLAAQDPDRPAKRRASEPHTPKKLAAEGKTLAKRPRRSETEEPKPKTRYVPADQLNKNGKPMRPSTKKASASGHGIPRRAGSALSLRAGARSGTSRRSK
;
A
#
# COMPACT_ATOMS: atom_id res chain seq x y z
N MET A 1 5.75 9.96 -40.58
CA MET A 1 6.63 8.95 -39.96
C MET A 1 5.80 8.18 -38.92
N PRO A 2 6.10 6.92 -38.58
CA PRO A 2 5.17 6.12 -37.79
C PRO A 2 5.03 6.65 -36.35
N ILE A 3 3.80 6.63 -35.85
CA ILE A 3 3.49 6.88 -34.44
C ILE A 3 4.25 5.85 -33.59
N LEU A 4 4.89 6.31 -32.52
CA LEU A 4 5.58 5.44 -31.59
C LEU A 4 4.56 4.78 -30.64
N GLU A 5 4.46 3.46 -30.75
CA GLU A 5 3.60 2.64 -29.89
C GLU A 5 4.28 2.36 -28.53
N LEU A 6 3.54 2.57 -27.45
CA LEU A 6 4.01 2.32 -26.07
C LEU A 6 3.19 1.21 -25.43
N THR A 7 3.86 0.35 -24.66
CA THR A 7 3.17 -0.66 -23.85
C THR A 7 2.35 -0.01 -22.73
N SER A 8 1.33 -0.72 -22.23
CA SER A 8 0.47 -0.22 -21.14
C SER A 8 1.24 0.13 -19.87
N ARG A 9 2.30 -0.63 -19.57
CA ARG A 9 3.21 -0.40 -18.44
C ARG A 9 4.01 0.88 -18.63
N GLU A 10 4.69 1.03 -19.76
CA GLU A 10 5.48 2.21 -20.07
C GLU A 10 4.61 3.48 -20.06
N ARG A 11 3.40 3.39 -20.61
CA ARG A 11 2.44 4.51 -20.61
C ARG A 11 2.05 4.94 -19.20
N SER A 12 1.88 4.00 -18.27
CA SER A 12 1.60 4.29 -16.86
C SER A 12 2.81 4.92 -16.15
N ASP A 13 4.01 4.41 -16.43
CA ASP A 13 5.27 4.93 -15.87
C ASP A 13 5.53 6.37 -16.35
N LEU A 14 5.36 6.62 -17.65
CA LEU A 14 5.46 7.96 -18.26
C LEU A 14 4.38 8.92 -17.76
N ARG A 15 3.15 8.45 -17.55
CA ARG A 15 2.07 9.28 -16.97
C ARG A 15 2.43 9.73 -15.55
N SER A 16 3.01 8.83 -14.76
CA SER A 16 3.45 9.12 -13.39
C SER A 16 4.65 10.09 -13.40
N ALA A 17 5.62 9.86 -14.30
CA ALA A 17 6.77 10.74 -14.49
C ALA A 17 6.37 12.15 -14.98
N ALA A 18 5.32 12.24 -15.80
CA ALA A 18 4.82 13.51 -16.29
C ALA A 18 4.09 14.31 -15.20
N HIS A 19 3.44 13.68 -14.22
CA HIS A 19 2.61 14.37 -13.21
C HIS A 19 3.26 15.61 -12.56
N PRO A 20 4.51 15.59 -12.07
CA PRO A 20 5.16 16.78 -11.48
C PRO A 20 5.60 17.84 -12.50
N LEU A 21 5.67 17.51 -13.80
CA LEU A 21 6.14 18.45 -14.83
C LEU A 21 5.16 19.59 -15.02
N ARG A 22 5.68 20.78 -15.28
CA ARG A 22 4.88 21.93 -15.74
C ARG A 22 4.72 21.87 -17.26
N PRO A 23 3.60 22.35 -17.82
CA PRO A 23 3.48 22.52 -19.26
C PRO A 23 4.57 23.43 -19.79
N VAL A 24 5.28 22.97 -20.83
CA VAL A 24 6.38 23.73 -21.45
C VAL A 24 5.85 24.52 -22.64
N VAL A 25 4.95 23.92 -23.43
CA VAL A 25 4.35 24.55 -24.61
C VAL A 25 2.87 24.84 -24.34
N LEU A 26 2.43 26.02 -24.78
CA LEU A 26 1.05 26.50 -24.68
C LEU A 26 0.51 26.72 -26.09
N ILE A 27 -0.57 26.02 -26.46
CA ILE A 27 -1.29 26.23 -27.71
C ILE A 27 -2.40 27.25 -27.41
N GLY A 28 -2.28 28.43 -28.02
CA GLY A 28 -3.27 29.50 -27.94
C GLY A 28 -4.49 29.25 -28.84
N ASP A 29 -5.30 30.29 -29.03
CA ASP A 29 -6.59 30.18 -29.73
C ASP A 29 -6.44 29.93 -31.24
N ASN A 30 -5.30 30.31 -31.82
CA ASN A 30 -4.95 30.03 -33.22
C ASN A 30 -4.69 28.54 -33.50
N GLY A 31 -4.71 27.68 -32.47
CA GLY A 31 -4.54 26.25 -32.61
C GLY A 31 -3.12 25.83 -33.00
N LEU A 32 -3.04 24.68 -33.69
CA LEU A 32 -1.78 24.08 -34.09
C LEU A 32 -1.20 24.81 -35.32
N THR A 33 -0.21 25.67 -35.10
CA THR A 33 0.52 26.39 -36.15
C THR A 33 1.91 25.79 -36.35
N ASP A 34 2.55 26.09 -37.48
CA ASP A 34 3.92 25.62 -37.78
C ASP A 34 4.95 26.10 -36.75
N ALA A 35 4.75 27.28 -36.18
CA ALA A 35 5.60 27.81 -35.10
C ALA A 35 5.49 26.95 -33.84
N VAL A 36 4.26 26.59 -33.46
CA VAL A 36 3.99 25.71 -32.30
C VAL A 36 4.56 24.32 -32.56
N LEU A 37 4.44 23.77 -33.77
CA LEU A 37 5.03 22.48 -34.12
C LEU A 37 6.56 22.48 -33.97
N LYS A 38 7.24 23.54 -34.41
CA LYS A 38 8.70 23.69 -34.23
C LYS A 38 9.08 23.78 -32.74
N GLU A 39 8.29 24.48 -31.94
CA GLU A 39 8.54 24.60 -30.50
C GLU A 39 8.33 23.26 -29.79
N ILE A 40 7.29 22.50 -30.16
CA ILE A 40 7.07 21.14 -29.65
C ILE A 40 8.24 20.23 -30.01
N ASP A 41 8.76 20.29 -31.24
CA ASP A 41 9.91 19.48 -31.66
C ASP A 41 11.18 19.82 -30.85
N LEU A 42 11.45 21.10 -30.62
CA LEU A 42 12.58 21.55 -29.80
C LEU A 42 12.44 21.09 -28.35
N ALA A 43 11.22 21.20 -27.78
CA ALA A 43 10.93 20.76 -26.43
C ALA A 43 11.06 19.22 -26.29
N LEU A 44 10.57 18.46 -27.28
CA LEU A 44 10.72 16.99 -27.32
C LEU A 44 12.20 16.59 -27.46
N THR A 45 12.98 17.31 -28.26
CA THR A 45 14.41 17.05 -28.45
C THR A 45 15.21 17.31 -27.15
N SER A 46 14.81 18.33 -26.38
CA SER A 46 15.51 18.73 -25.16
C SER A 46 15.12 17.91 -23.94
N HIS A 47 13.83 17.58 -23.78
CA HIS A 47 13.30 16.95 -22.56
C HIS A 47 12.85 15.50 -22.76
N GLY A 48 12.51 15.09 -23.98
CA GLY A 48 11.97 13.77 -24.30
C GLY A 48 10.52 13.57 -23.87
N LEU A 49 10.16 13.93 -22.63
CA LEU A 49 8.80 13.87 -22.09
C LEU A 49 8.29 15.27 -21.75
N ILE A 50 7.20 15.69 -22.39
CA ILE A 50 6.66 17.05 -22.21
C ILE A 50 5.16 17.05 -21.94
N LYS A 51 4.71 18.12 -21.30
CA LYS A 51 3.29 18.50 -21.22
C LYS A 51 3.05 19.70 -22.11
N VAL A 52 2.02 19.60 -22.95
CA VAL A 52 1.54 20.69 -23.80
C VAL A 52 0.14 21.06 -23.33
N ARG A 53 -0.13 22.34 -23.10
CA ARG A 53 -1.47 22.82 -22.74
C ARG A 53 -2.17 23.34 -23.98
N ALA A 54 -3.34 22.80 -24.31
CA ALA A 54 -4.18 23.27 -25.41
C ALA A 54 -5.38 24.07 -24.90
N GLY A 55 -5.49 25.34 -25.31
CA GLY A 55 -6.47 26.30 -24.79
C GLY A 55 -7.93 26.02 -25.15
N GLY A 56 -8.20 25.33 -26.27
CA GLY A 56 -9.56 25.08 -26.79
C GLY A 56 -10.44 24.23 -25.86
N ASP A 57 -11.76 24.34 -26.03
CA ASP A 57 -12.74 23.68 -25.15
C ASP A 57 -13.20 22.30 -25.65
N ASP A 58 -13.19 22.08 -26.96
CA ASP A 58 -13.57 20.79 -27.54
C ASP A 58 -12.52 19.69 -27.29
N ARG A 59 -13.01 18.51 -26.91
CA ARG A 59 -12.19 17.33 -26.65
C ARG A 59 -11.75 16.65 -27.94
N GLU A 60 -12.63 16.55 -28.92
CA GLU A 60 -12.34 15.86 -30.18
C GLU A 60 -11.26 16.59 -30.97
N ALA A 61 -11.34 17.93 -31.03
CA ALA A 61 -10.28 18.77 -31.59
C ALA A 61 -8.91 18.56 -30.93
N ARG A 62 -8.85 18.33 -29.61
CA ARG A 62 -7.58 18.07 -28.90
C ARG A 62 -7.00 16.70 -29.20
N GLU A 63 -7.86 15.69 -29.33
CA GLU A 63 -7.44 14.34 -29.72
C GLU A 63 -6.91 14.34 -31.17
N ALA A 64 -7.58 15.05 -32.08
CA ALA A 64 -7.13 15.24 -33.46
C ALA A 64 -5.82 16.04 -33.57
N MET A 65 -5.65 17.10 -32.77
CA MET A 65 -4.37 17.81 -32.68
C MET A 65 -3.25 16.89 -32.21
N LEU A 66 -3.51 16.05 -31.20
CA LEU A 66 -2.54 15.12 -30.66
C LEU A 66 -2.14 14.04 -31.67
N SER A 67 -3.08 13.49 -32.45
CA SER A 67 -2.72 12.58 -33.55
C SER A 67 -1.86 13.27 -34.59
N THR A 68 -2.25 14.48 -35.01
CA THR A 68 -1.51 15.28 -36.02
C THR A 68 -0.07 15.58 -35.56
N ILE A 69 0.13 15.93 -34.29
CA ILE A 69 1.47 16.17 -33.72
C ILE A 69 2.29 14.87 -33.74
N CYS A 70 1.70 13.74 -33.36
CA CYS A 70 2.39 12.45 -33.38
C CYS A 70 2.79 12.01 -34.78
N ASP A 71 1.93 12.24 -35.78
CA ASP A 71 2.18 11.89 -37.18
C ASP A 71 3.32 12.72 -37.80
N THR A 72 3.41 13.99 -37.40
CA THR A 72 4.42 14.94 -37.91
C THR A 72 5.77 14.78 -37.22
N LEU A 73 5.79 14.66 -35.88
CA LEU A 73 7.02 14.68 -35.07
C LEU A 73 7.50 13.29 -34.63
N SER A 74 6.82 12.22 -35.03
CA SER A 74 7.14 10.83 -34.65
C SER A 74 7.22 10.64 -33.14
N CYS A 75 6.27 11.23 -32.40
CA CYS A 75 6.19 11.07 -30.96
C CYS A 75 5.08 10.08 -30.55
N ALA A 76 5.17 9.59 -29.32
CA ALA A 76 4.20 8.70 -28.71
C ALA A 76 3.16 9.49 -27.89
N PRO A 77 1.86 9.25 -28.10
CA PRO A 77 0.82 9.80 -27.26
C PRO A 77 0.73 9.01 -25.94
N VAL A 78 1.03 9.66 -24.81
CA VAL A 78 1.01 9.00 -23.49
C VAL A 78 -0.38 9.10 -22.86
N HIS A 79 -0.92 10.32 -22.79
CA HIS A 79 -2.23 10.57 -22.18
C HIS A 79 -2.78 11.94 -22.56
N HIS A 80 -4.10 12.05 -22.55
CA HIS A 80 -4.85 13.29 -22.66
C HIS A 80 -5.59 13.54 -21.35
N LEU A 81 -5.28 14.64 -20.67
CA LEU A 81 -5.87 15.01 -19.39
C LEU A 81 -6.48 16.42 -19.49
N GLY A 82 -7.76 16.49 -19.89
CA GLY A 82 -8.48 17.75 -20.04
C GLY A 82 -7.83 18.68 -21.07
N LYS A 83 -7.22 19.77 -20.61
CA LYS A 83 -6.48 20.72 -21.48
C LYS A 83 -5.00 20.38 -21.62
N ILE A 84 -4.50 19.30 -21.00
CA ILE A 84 -3.09 18.91 -21.02
C ILE A 84 -2.91 17.66 -21.88
N LEU A 85 -1.97 17.74 -22.82
CA LEU A 85 -1.50 16.64 -23.65
C LEU A 85 -0.11 16.20 -23.15
N ILE A 86 0.09 14.89 -22.99
CA ILE A 86 1.37 14.32 -22.59
C ILE A 86 1.96 13.58 -23.78
N LEU A 87 3.12 14.06 -24.22
CA LEU A 87 3.83 13.57 -25.40
C LEU A 87 5.21 13.06 -25.00
N PHE A 88 5.64 11.96 -25.62
CA PHE A 88 6.93 11.35 -25.35
C PHE A 88 7.68 11.03 -26.63
N ARG A 89 8.97 11.32 -26.67
CA ARG A 89 9.90 10.89 -27.71
C ARG A 89 11.14 10.30 -27.04
N PRO A 90 11.54 9.06 -27.37
CA PRO A 90 12.76 8.48 -26.84
C PRO A 90 13.97 9.26 -27.37
N LEU A 91 14.77 9.79 -26.45
CA LEU A 91 16.06 10.39 -26.76
C LEU A 91 17.15 9.33 -26.63
N ALA A 92 18.14 9.35 -27.52
CA ALA A 92 19.25 8.39 -27.52
C ALA A 92 20.03 8.34 -26.19
N GLY A 93 19.94 9.37 -25.34
CA GLY A 93 20.56 9.41 -24.00
C GLY A 93 19.61 9.15 -22.81
N ASN A 94 18.29 9.15 -23.01
CA ASN A 94 17.29 9.03 -21.92
C ASN A 94 16.49 7.72 -21.95
N ILE A 95 16.82 6.81 -22.87
CA ILE A 95 16.39 5.42 -22.76
C ILE A 95 17.14 4.88 -21.54
N LYS A 96 16.47 4.82 -20.39
CA LYS A 96 16.86 3.82 -19.39
C LYS A 96 16.84 2.51 -20.17
N PRO A 97 17.98 1.82 -20.33
CA PRO A 97 17.96 0.54 -21.04
C PRO A 97 16.82 -0.25 -20.43
N ALA A 98 15.94 -0.79 -21.30
CA ALA A 98 14.90 -1.74 -20.90
C ALA A 98 15.52 -2.61 -19.81
N PRO A 99 14.91 -2.75 -18.61
CA PRO A 99 15.59 -3.34 -17.48
C PRO A 99 16.03 -4.74 -17.89
N LEU A 100 17.29 -4.84 -18.29
CA LEU A 100 18.07 -6.06 -18.39
C LEU A 100 18.14 -6.53 -16.96
N ALA A 101 17.11 -7.26 -16.54
CA ALA A 101 17.13 -8.12 -15.37
C ALA A 101 17.91 -7.57 -14.17
N ALA A 102 17.66 -6.32 -13.75
CA ALA A 102 18.08 -5.86 -12.44
C ALA A 102 17.11 -6.47 -11.39
N GLN A 103 17.24 -7.78 -11.24
CA GLN A 103 17.03 -8.45 -9.99
C GLN A 103 18.06 -7.84 -9.04
N ASP A 104 17.73 -6.73 -8.38
CA ASP A 104 18.54 -6.25 -7.26
C ASP A 104 18.56 -7.39 -6.22
N PRO A 105 19.69 -8.08 -5.99
CA PRO A 105 19.72 -9.22 -5.05
C PRO A 105 19.47 -8.77 -3.60
N ASP A 106 19.59 -7.47 -3.32
CA ASP A 106 19.55 -6.88 -1.98
C ASP A 106 18.23 -6.18 -1.61
N ARG A 107 17.24 -6.12 -2.50
CA ARG A 107 15.94 -5.55 -2.10
C ARG A 107 15.14 -6.61 -1.36
N PRO A 108 14.83 -6.46 -0.05
CA PRO A 108 14.08 -7.46 0.67
C PRO A 108 12.73 -7.64 -0.02
N ALA A 109 12.47 -8.87 -0.48
CA ALA A 109 11.28 -9.20 -1.21
C ALA A 109 10.05 -8.68 -0.45
N LYS A 110 9.27 -7.79 -1.07
CA LYS A 110 7.97 -7.40 -0.53
C LYS A 110 7.16 -8.69 -0.41
N ARG A 111 6.73 -9.03 0.81
CA ARG A 111 5.96 -10.25 1.09
C ARG A 111 4.79 -10.34 0.14
N ARG A 112 4.60 -11.51 -0.47
CA ARG A 112 3.41 -11.77 -1.28
C ARG A 112 2.21 -11.82 -0.34
N ALA A 113 1.04 -11.37 -0.80
CA ALA A 113 -0.18 -11.35 0.02
C ALA A 113 -0.59 -12.74 0.54
N SER A 114 -0.09 -13.82 -0.08
CA SER A 114 -0.31 -15.22 0.31
C SER A 114 0.59 -15.71 1.45
N GLU A 115 1.65 -14.97 1.80
CA GLU A 115 2.62 -15.40 2.81
C GLU A 115 2.15 -15.06 4.24
N PRO A 116 2.26 -15.99 5.20
CA PRO A 116 1.84 -15.74 6.57
C PRO A 116 2.69 -14.62 7.20
N HIS A 117 2.02 -13.63 7.80
CA HIS A 117 2.69 -12.53 8.48
C HIS A 117 3.39 -13.04 9.75
N THR A 118 4.71 -13.13 9.69
CA THR A 118 5.53 -13.33 10.88
C THR A 118 5.76 -11.99 11.59
N PRO A 119 5.41 -11.87 12.89
CA PRO A 119 5.66 -10.66 13.66
C PRO A 119 7.18 -10.48 13.88
N LYS A 120 7.62 -9.21 13.91
CA LYS A 120 9.05 -8.82 13.94
C LYS A 120 9.87 -9.52 15.03
N LYS A 121 9.26 -9.76 16.20
CA LYS A 121 9.92 -10.45 17.33
C LYS A 121 10.23 -11.92 17.03
N LEU A 122 9.32 -12.65 16.36
CA LEU A 122 9.55 -14.05 15.98
C LEU A 122 10.53 -14.16 14.82
N ALA A 123 10.51 -13.19 13.89
CA ALA A 123 11.47 -13.12 12.80
C ALA A 123 12.91 -12.91 13.30
N ALA A 124 13.10 -12.08 14.34
CA ALA A 124 14.42 -11.87 14.98
C ALA A 124 14.96 -13.13 15.68
N GLU A 125 14.07 -14.00 16.16
CA GLU A 125 14.42 -15.31 16.74
C GLU A 125 14.53 -16.42 15.67
N GLY A 126 14.42 -16.10 14.38
CA GLY A 126 14.49 -17.07 13.28
C GLY A 126 13.25 -17.97 13.12
N LYS A 127 12.15 -17.67 13.81
CA LYS A 127 10.95 -18.51 13.84
C LYS A 127 9.92 -18.04 12.81
N THR A 128 9.49 -18.93 11.92
CA THR A 128 8.42 -18.67 10.96
C THR A 128 7.11 -19.35 11.36
N LEU A 129 5.99 -18.63 11.29
CA LEU A 129 4.64 -19.19 11.45
C LEU A 129 4.23 -19.87 10.14
N ALA A 130 4.17 -21.20 10.12
CA ALA A 130 3.54 -21.93 9.04
C ALA A 130 2.02 -21.79 9.10
N LYS A 131 1.37 -21.62 7.94
CA LYS A 131 -0.09 -21.69 7.84
C LYS A 131 -0.52 -23.12 8.15
N ARG A 132 -1.34 -23.34 9.18
CA ARG A 132 -1.94 -24.66 9.44
C ARG A 132 -2.66 -25.13 8.17
N PRO A 133 -2.46 -26.38 7.72
CA PRO A 133 -3.21 -26.88 6.58
C PRO A 133 -4.70 -26.79 6.89
N ARG A 134 -5.50 -26.32 5.93
CA ARG A 134 -6.95 -26.43 6.02
C ARG A 134 -7.26 -27.91 6.10
N ARG A 135 -8.06 -28.29 7.10
CA ARG A 135 -8.52 -29.66 7.32
C ARG A 135 -9.13 -30.16 6.01
N SER A 136 -8.54 -31.19 5.41
CA SER A 136 -9.09 -31.86 4.23
C SER A 136 -10.46 -32.44 4.60
N GLU A 137 -11.42 -32.33 3.69
CA GLU A 137 -12.82 -32.72 3.87
C GLU A 137 -13.04 -34.24 4.10
N THR A 138 -11.96 -35.03 4.14
CA THR A 138 -11.98 -36.49 4.27
C THR A 138 -11.95 -37.01 5.72
N GLU A 139 -11.85 -36.16 6.74
CA GLU A 139 -11.91 -36.64 8.13
C GLU A 139 -13.36 -36.82 8.60
N GLU A 140 -13.78 -38.07 8.81
CA GLU A 140 -15.09 -38.40 9.36
C GLU A 140 -15.37 -37.68 10.70
N PRO A 141 -16.58 -37.14 10.90
CA PRO A 141 -16.92 -36.41 12.11
C PRO A 141 -17.00 -37.37 13.30
N LYS A 142 -16.03 -37.30 14.22
CA LYS A 142 -16.09 -38.00 15.51
C LYS A 142 -17.44 -37.72 16.21
N PRO A 143 -18.13 -38.74 16.76
CA PRO A 143 -19.43 -38.55 17.40
C PRO A 143 -19.31 -37.62 18.62
N LYS A 144 -20.16 -36.59 18.67
CA LYS A 144 -20.23 -35.62 19.77
C LYS A 144 -21.01 -36.21 20.96
N THR A 145 -20.51 -37.26 21.60
CA THR A 145 -20.96 -37.62 22.95
C THR A 145 -20.08 -36.88 23.95
N ARG A 146 -20.48 -35.63 24.30
CA ARG A 146 -19.93 -34.92 25.46
C ARG A 146 -20.54 -35.50 26.73
N TYR A 147 -20.28 -36.77 27.03
CA TYR A 147 -20.50 -37.25 28.39
C TYR A 147 -19.34 -36.71 29.24
N VAL A 148 -19.66 -35.77 30.13
CA VAL A 148 -18.70 -35.28 31.13
C VAL A 148 -19.04 -35.99 32.44
N PRO A 149 -18.11 -36.73 33.05
CA PRO A 149 -18.34 -37.40 34.33
C PRO A 149 -18.82 -36.42 35.40
N ALA A 150 -19.74 -36.84 36.28
CA ALA A 150 -20.37 -35.98 37.28
C ALA A 150 -19.35 -35.28 38.20
N ASP A 151 -18.22 -35.93 38.47
CA ASP A 151 -17.12 -35.41 39.30
C ASP A 151 -16.43 -34.16 38.71
N GLN A 152 -16.67 -33.87 37.43
CA GLN A 152 -16.10 -32.72 36.71
C GLN A 152 -17.13 -31.59 36.49
N LEU A 153 -18.32 -31.71 37.08
CA LEU A 153 -19.35 -30.70 37.03
C LEU A 153 -19.27 -29.77 38.26
N ASN A 154 -19.55 -28.48 38.06
CA ASN A 154 -19.75 -27.56 39.17
C ASN A 154 -21.11 -27.79 39.84
N LYS A 155 -21.37 -27.11 40.97
CA LYS A 155 -22.66 -27.18 41.69
C LYS A 155 -23.90 -26.89 40.84
N ASN A 156 -23.72 -26.25 39.68
CA ASN A 156 -24.80 -25.91 38.74
C ASN A 156 -24.87 -26.90 37.56
N GLY A 157 -24.24 -28.08 37.67
CA GLY A 157 -24.29 -29.15 36.65
C GLY A 157 -23.52 -28.84 35.36
N LYS A 158 -22.65 -27.81 35.35
CA LYS A 158 -21.87 -27.41 34.16
C LYS A 158 -20.42 -27.90 34.28
N PRO A 159 -19.79 -28.35 33.19
CA PRO A 159 -18.40 -28.79 33.20
C PRO A 159 -17.48 -27.67 33.69
N MET A 160 -16.61 -27.97 34.64
CA MET A 160 -15.61 -27.03 35.13
C MET A 160 -14.63 -26.71 34.01
N ARG A 161 -14.63 -25.45 33.55
CA ARG A 161 -13.66 -24.98 32.55
C ARG A 161 -12.32 -24.72 33.25
N PRO A 162 -11.21 -25.31 32.79
CA PRO A 162 -9.91 -25.03 33.38
C PRO A 162 -9.61 -23.52 33.28
N SER A 163 -9.29 -22.91 34.42
CA SER A 163 -8.90 -21.50 34.50
C SER A 163 -7.53 -21.31 33.82
N THR A 164 -7.48 -20.47 32.78
CA THR A 164 -6.21 -20.00 32.20
C THR A 164 -5.56 -18.88 33.02
N LYS A 165 -6.17 -18.50 34.15
CA LYS A 165 -5.64 -17.48 35.04
C LYS A 165 -4.47 -18.07 35.81
N LYS A 166 -3.25 -17.67 35.46
CA LYS A 166 -2.03 -17.97 36.21
C LYS A 166 -2.25 -17.52 37.66
N ALA A 167 -2.05 -18.43 38.63
CA ALA A 167 -2.11 -18.08 40.04
C ALA A 167 -1.20 -16.86 40.27
N SER A 168 -1.74 -15.80 40.87
CA SER A 168 -0.95 -14.60 41.18
C SER A 168 0.20 -15.03 42.08
N ALA A 169 1.43 -14.80 41.63
CA ALA A 169 2.62 -15.04 42.44
C ALA A 169 2.49 -14.35 43.80
N SER A 170 3.00 -14.99 44.85
CA SER A 170 3.13 -14.40 46.19
C SER A 170 3.77 -13.01 46.07
N GLY A 171 3.17 -12.02 46.73
CA GLY A 171 3.65 -10.64 46.69
C GLY A 171 5.14 -10.59 47.06
N HIS A 172 5.93 -9.84 46.29
CA HIS A 172 7.35 -9.65 46.58
C HIS A 172 7.53 -9.25 48.05
N GLY A 173 8.40 -9.96 48.77
CA GLY A 173 8.73 -9.79 50.20
C GLY A 173 9.49 -8.50 50.50
N ILE A 174 9.07 -7.39 49.90
CA ILE A 174 9.57 -6.06 50.21
C ILE A 174 8.87 -5.60 51.49
N PRO A 175 9.58 -5.30 52.59
CA PRO A 175 8.98 -4.80 53.82
C PRO A 175 8.34 -3.43 53.53
N ARG A 176 7.01 -3.39 53.45
CA ARG A 176 6.25 -2.16 53.25
C ARG A 176 6.08 -1.47 54.59
N ARG A 177 6.80 -0.37 54.81
CA ARG A 177 6.59 0.51 55.98
C ARG A 177 5.17 1.10 55.93
N ALA A 178 4.43 0.99 57.02
CA ALA A 178 3.08 1.56 57.14
C ALA A 178 3.14 3.08 56.92
N GLY A 179 2.28 3.59 56.02
CA GLY A 179 2.20 5.00 55.66
C GLY A 179 3.04 5.44 54.44
N SER A 180 3.78 4.54 53.79
CA SER A 180 4.47 4.89 52.53
C SER A 180 3.49 5.00 51.35
N ALA A 181 3.69 5.98 50.47
CA ALA A 181 2.87 6.18 49.26
C ALA A 181 2.81 4.96 48.33
N LEU A 182 3.74 4.00 48.50
CA LEU A 182 3.80 2.74 47.74
C LEU A 182 2.90 1.63 48.31
N SER A 183 2.27 1.81 49.48
CA SER A 183 1.28 0.86 50.03
C SER A 183 -0.16 1.12 49.58
N LEU A 184 -0.42 2.25 48.93
CA LEU A 184 -1.73 2.53 48.36
C LEU A 184 -1.90 1.73 47.07
N ARG A 185 -2.72 0.68 47.13
CA ARG A 185 -3.26 0.04 45.92
C ARG A 185 -3.98 1.12 45.12
N ALA A 186 -3.49 1.43 43.93
CA ALA A 186 -4.17 2.33 43.02
C ALA A 186 -5.64 1.88 42.86
N GLY A 187 -6.58 2.72 43.32
CA GLY A 187 -8.02 2.49 43.19
C GLY A 187 -8.78 2.08 44.46
N ALA A 188 -8.16 1.91 45.63
CA ALA A 188 -8.90 1.63 46.86
C ALA A 188 -9.50 2.92 47.47
N ARG A 189 -10.72 3.28 47.04
CA ARG A 189 -11.55 4.26 47.75
C ARG A 189 -12.04 3.61 49.04
N SER A 190 -11.46 3.93 50.19
CA SER A 190 -12.01 3.54 51.49
C SER A 190 -13.33 4.28 51.70
N GLY A 191 -14.45 3.62 51.41
CA GLY A 191 -15.78 4.10 51.77
C GLY A 191 -15.89 4.14 53.30
N THR A 192 -15.84 5.33 53.87
CA THR A 192 -16.17 5.57 55.27
C THR A 192 -17.69 5.42 55.44
N SER A 193 -18.11 4.27 55.94
CA SER A 193 -19.37 4.06 56.67
C SER A 193 -18.92 3.54 58.05
N ARG A 194 -19.37 3.98 59.22
CA ARG A 194 -20.59 4.64 59.73
C ARG A 194 -20.22 5.21 61.12
N ARG A 195 -20.96 6.21 61.63
CA ARG A 195 -21.93 6.01 62.74
C ARG A 195 -22.49 7.35 63.24
N SER A 196 -23.80 7.33 63.49
CA SER A 196 -24.56 8.28 64.29
C SER A 196 -23.95 8.49 65.69
N LYS A 197 -23.99 9.73 66.16
CA LYS A 197 -24.77 10.11 67.34
C LYS A 197 -25.25 11.54 67.17
#